data_AF-A0A1I7JMZ7-F1
#
_entry.id   AF-A0A1I7JMZ7-F1
#
_cell.length_a   1.000
_cell.length_b   1.000
_cell.length_c   1.000
_cell.angle_alpha   90.00
_cell.angle_beta   90.00
_cell.angle_gamma   90.00
#
_symmetry.space_group_name_H-M   'P 1'
#
loop_
_entity.id
_entity.type
_entity.pdbx_description
1 polymer ?
#
loop_
_entity_poly.entity_id
_entity_poly.type
_entity_poly.pdbx_seq_one_letter_code
_entity_poly.pdbx_strand_id
1 'polypeptide(L)'
;MATIPSLLKMRDAGEKIATLTCYDASFASLMDRCGVDLLLVGDSLGNVCQGQGNTLPVTLADIAYHTAAVARGNKAAVLAADMPFGTYATPQAAFDNAVWLIHAGAHVVKLEGCDWLADTVAFLTERGVPGFKVQGKTTESAERLKADALTRQDTGAYIM
;
A
#
# COMPACT_ATOMS: atom_id res chain seq x y z
N MET A 1 15.43 6.30 -8.55
CA MET A 1 14.02 6.11 -8.16
C MET A 1 13.74 4.62 -8.13
N ALA A 2 13.41 4.08 -6.96
CA ALA A 2 12.92 2.74 -6.77
C ALA A 2 11.57 2.58 -7.48
N THR A 3 11.34 1.39 -8.02
CA THR A 3 10.14 1.03 -8.78
C THR A 3 9.68 -0.34 -8.34
N ILE A 4 8.44 -0.73 -8.65
CA ILE A 4 7.98 -2.08 -8.35
C ILE A 4 8.92 -3.16 -8.92
N PRO A 5 9.39 -3.07 -10.19
CA PRO A 5 10.38 -4.02 -10.70
C PRO A 5 11.70 -4.04 -9.93
N SER A 6 12.15 -2.93 -9.33
CA SER A 6 13.37 -2.97 -8.50
C SER A 6 13.15 -3.73 -7.20
N LEU A 7 11.98 -3.57 -6.57
CA LEU A 7 11.62 -4.33 -5.36
C LEU A 7 11.52 -5.83 -5.65
N LEU A 8 10.97 -6.22 -6.80
CA LEU A 8 10.94 -7.62 -7.24
C LEU A 8 12.35 -8.19 -7.45
N LYS A 9 13.26 -7.42 -8.06
CA LYS A 9 14.66 -7.83 -8.23
C LYS A 9 15.36 -8.02 -6.89
N MET A 10 15.13 -7.14 -5.91
CA MET A 10 15.69 -7.28 -4.55
C MET A 10 15.21 -8.59 -3.91
N ARG A 11 13.91 -8.88 -4.00
CA ARG A 11 13.34 -10.15 -3.52
C ARG A 11 14.03 -11.34 -4.17
N ASP A 12 14.15 -11.35 -5.50
CA ASP A 12 14.74 -12.47 -6.24
C ASP A 12 16.24 -12.64 -5.94
N ALA A 13 16.94 -11.54 -5.62
CA ALA A 13 18.32 -11.54 -5.17
C ALA A 13 18.50 -11.88 -3.68
N GLY A 14 17.41 -12.02 -2.91
CA GLY A 14 17.45 -12.25 -1.46
C GLY A 14 17.81 -11.00 -0.63
N GLU A 15 17.81 -9.82 -1.24
CA GLU A 15 18.02 -8.53 -0.59
C GLU A 15 16.77 -8.11 0.18
N LYS A 16 16.95 -7.63 1.42
CA LYS A 16 15.84 -7.20 2.27
C LYS A 16 15.35 -5.83 1.86
N ILE A 17 14.02 -5.66 1.79
CA ILE A 17 13.34 -4.40 1.46
C ILE A 17 12.99 -3.68 2.76
N ALA A 18 13.53 -2.48 2.97
CA ALA A 18 13.21 -1.62 4.09
C ALA A 18 11.94 -0.81 3.81
N THR A 19 10.91 -1.01 4.64
CA THR A 19 9.61 -0.33 4.53
C THR A 19 9.30 0.44 5.81
N LEU A 20 8.87 1.70 5.68
CA LEU A 20 8.40 2.51 6.81
C LEU A 20 7.12 3.26 6.45
N THR A 21 6.29 3.53 7.45
CA THR A 21 5.17 4.46 7.28
C THR A 21 5.65 5.91 7.24
N CYS A 22 4.96 6.75 6.47
CA CYS A 22 5.29 8.17 6.35
C CYS A 22 4.03 8.97 6.02
N TYR A 23 3.91 10.18 6.60
CA TYR A 23 2.69 11.00 6.50
C TYR A 23 2.97 12.47 6.15
N ASP A 24 4.22 12.88 6.03
CA ASP A 24 4.56 14.26 5.67
C ASP A 24 5.86 14.37 4.87
N ALA A 25 6.04 15.53 4.24
CA ALA A 25 7.17 15.80 3.35
C ALA A 25 8.53 15.81 4.07
N SER A 26 8.57 16.22 5.35
CA SER A 26 9.81 16.37 6.11
C SER A 26 10.40 15.01 6.44
N PHE A 27 9.57 14.10 6.97
CA PHE A 27 9.97 12.72 7.22
C PHE A 27 10.23 11.95 5.94
N ALA A 28 9.44 12.18 4.87
CA ALA A 28 9.70 11.56 3.57
C ALA A 28 11.10 11.91 3.06
N SER A 29 11.48 13.19 3.12
CA SER A 29 12.81 13.65 2.72
C SER A 29 13.93 13.07 3.60
N LEU A 30 13.67 12.84 4.89
CA LEU A 30 14.64 12.22 5.79
C LEU A 30 14.83 10.74 5.46
N MET A 31 13.73 9.99 5.31
CA MET A 31 13.74 8.57 5.01
C MET A 31 14.38 8.28 3.64
N ASP A 32 14.18 9.16 2.66
CA ASP A 32 14.85 9.11 1.35
C ASP A 32 16.37 9.13 1.49
N ARG A 33 16.92 10.04 2.32
CA ARG A 33 18.37 10.10 2.62
C ARG A 33 18.89 8.90 3.39
N CYS A 34 18.02 8.22 4.14
CA CYS A 34 18.35 7.00 4.87
C CYS A 34 18.27 5.74 3.99
N GLY A 35 17.83 5.85 2.73
CA GLY A 35 17.75 4.71 1.82
C GLY A 35 16.57 3.78 2.09
N VAL A 36 15.43 4.30 2.55
CA VAL A 36 14.20 3.51 2.68
C VAL A 36 13.67 3.15 1.28
N ASP A 37 13.39 1.88 1.04
CA ASP A 37 13.00 1.38 -0.28
C ASP A 37 11.53 1.67 -0.61
N LEU A 38 10.68 1.62 0.43
CA LEU A 38 9.23 1.79 0.31
C LEU A 38 8.67 2.65 1.47
N LEU A 39 7.90 3.68 1.11
CA LEU A 39 7.14 4.50 2.05
C LEU A 39 5.65 4.12 1.95
N LEU A 40 5.02 3.93 3.11
CA LEU A 40 3.58 3.64 3.20
C LEU A 40 2.83 4.82 3.86
N VAL A 41 1.94 5.45 3.11
CA VAL A 41 0.89 6.31 3.70
C VAL A 41 -0.24 5.39 4.16
N GLY A 42 -0.12 4.90 5.39
CA GLY A 42 -1.03 3.91 5.96
C GLY A 42 -2.17 4.53 6.77
N ASP A 43 -3.28 3.79 6.90
CA ASP A 43 -4.43 4.19 7.73
C ASP A 43 -4.11 4.29 9.23
N SER A 44 -2.98 3.73 9.67
CA SER A 44 -2.42 3.94 11.00
C SER A 44 -2.20 5.42 11.38
N LEU A 45 -2.21 6.34 10.40
CA LEU A 45 -2.34 7.79 10.65
C LEU A 45 -3.55 8.14 11.52
N GLY A 46 -4.62 7.34 11.48
CA GLY A 46 -5.78 7.51 12.36
C GLY A 46 -5.39 7.46 13.83
N ASN A 47 -4.49 6.55 14.20
CA ASN A 47 -3.97 6.47 15.55
C ASN A 47 -2.87 7.51 15.81
N VAL A 48 -1.85 7.56 14.96
CA VAL A 48 -0.60 8.28 15.28
C VAL A 48 -0.63 9.77 14.91
N CYS A 49 -1.51 10.18 13.98
CA CYS A 49 -1.67 11.57 13.58
C CYS A 49 -2.98 12.17 14.08
N GLN A 50 -4.10 11.44 13.95
CA GLN A 50 -5.43 11.94 14.31
C GLN A 50 -5.82 11.65 15.78
N GLY A 51 -5.09 10.76 16.47
CA GLY A 51 -5.38 10.42 17.88
C GLY A 51 -6.64 9.58 18.09
N GLN A 52 -7.14 8.91 17.06
CA GLN A 52 -8.31 8.06 17.11
C GLN A 52 -8.02 6.73 17.83
N GLY A 53 -9.08 6.10 18.36
CA GLY A 53 -8.99 4.79 19.01
C GLY A 53 -8.70 3.63 18.05
N ASN A 54 -8.96 3.80 16.75
CA ASN A 54 -8.68 2.83 15.68
C ASN A 54 -8.62 3.54 14.32
N THR A 55 -8.38 2.80 13.24
CA THR A 55 -8.20 3.36 11.88
C THR A 55 -9.49 3.47 11.07
N LEU A 56 -10.63 2.96 11.56
CA LEU A 56 -11.90 2.98 10.82
C LEU A 56 -12.40 4.39 10.44
N PRO A 57 -12.17 5.46 11.23
CA PRO A 57 -12.57 6.81 10.86
C PRO A 57 -11.75 7.44 9.73
N VAL A 58 -10.60 6.85 9.35
CA VAL A 58 -9.73 7.43 8.32
C VAL A 58 -10.45 7.42 6.98
N THR A 59 -10.49 8.58 6.33
CA THR A 59 -11.15 8.76 5.05
C THR A 59 -10.18 8.66 3.88
N LEU A 60 -10.72 8.47 2.68
CA LEU A 60 -9.91 8.54 1.45
C LEU A 60 -9.25 9.91 1.27
N ALA A 61 -9.92 10.98 1.70
CA ALA A 61 -9.38 12.33 1.64
C ALA A 61 -8.17 12.51 2.56
N ASP A 62 -8.18 11.89 3.74
CA ASP A 62 -7.04 11.91 4.67
C ASP A 62 -5.81 11.22 4.03
N ILE A 63 -6.00 10.02 3.48
CA ILE A 63 -4.92 9.30 2.80
C ILE A 63 -4.42 10.12 1.60
N ALA A 64 -5.31 10.68 0.77
CA ALA A 64 -4.92 11.47 -0.39
C ALA A 64 -4.11 12.71 0.02
N TYR A 65 -4.53 13.40 1.08
CA TYR A 65 -3.81 14.56 1.63
C TYR A 65 -2.38 14.19 2.06
N HIS A 66 -2.24 13.13 2.88
CA HIS A 66 -0.94 12.67 3.35
C HIS A 66 -0.08 12.08 2.23
N THR A 67 -0.68 11.40 1.27
CA THR A 67 0.01 10.90 0.06
C THR A 67 0.62 12.05 -0.73
N ALA A 68 -0.14 13.11 -0.98
CA ALA A 68 0.37 14.29 -1.67
C ALA A 68 1.47 15.01 -0.87
N ALA A 69 1.39 15.01 0.46
CA ALA A 69 2.45 15.54 1.31
C ALA A 69 3.75 14.73 1.19
N VAL A 70 3.67 13.40 1.31
CA VAL A 70 4.82 12.50 1.19
C VAL A 70 5.42 12.57 -0.21
N ALA A 71 4.60 12.58 -1.26
CA ALA A 71 5.06 12.66 -2.65
C ALA A 71 5.93 13.90 -2.93
N ARG A 72 5.67 15.04 -2.26
CA ARG A 72 6.53 16.23 -2.40
C ARG A 72 7.94 16.03 -1.83
N GLY A 73 8.05 15.28 -0.74
CA GLY A 73 9.32 15.00 -0.05
C GLY A 73 10.06 13.74 -0.51
N ASN A 74 9.35 12.79 -1.13
CA ASN A 74 9.92 11.54 -1.63
C ASN A 74 10.57 11.72 -3.01
N LYS A 75 11.80 11.21 -3.21
CA LYS A 75 12.51 11.28 -4.51
C LYS A 75 12.90 9.91 -5.05
N ALA A 76 13.11 8.94 -4.16
CA ALA A 76 13.62 7.64 -4.51
C ALA A 76 12.65 6.52 -4.16
N ALA A 77 12.07 6.46 -2.96
CA ALA A 77 11.31 5.31 -2.49
C ALA A 77 10.05 5.03 -3.32
N VAL A 78 9.59 3.78 -3.35
CA VAL A 78 8.24 3.45 -3.84
C VAL A 78 7.22 3.99 -2.84
N LEU A 79 6.26 4.80 -3.30
CA LEU A 79 5.20 5.33 -2.45
C LEU A 79 3.94 4.47 -2.56
N ALA A 80 3.60 3.77 -1.48
CA ALA A 80 2.35 3.05 -1.32
C ALA A 80 1.34 3.88 -0.53
N ALA A 81 0.06 3.78 -0.87
CA ALA A 81 -1.02 4.41 -0.12
C ALA A 81 -2.10 3.39 0.24
N ASP A 82 -2.61 3.45 1.47
CA ASP A 82 -3.70 2.58 1.91
C ASP A 82 -5.04 2.99 1.30
N MET A 83 -5.79 2.00 0.83
CA MET A 83 -7.22 2.15 0.61
C MET A 83 -7.90 1.99 1.99
N PRO A 84 -8.47 3.05 2.59
CA PRO A 84 -9.02 2.95 3.92
C PRO A 84 -10.35 2.17 3.91
N PHE A 85 -10.81 1.77 5.10
CA PHE A 85 -12.04 1.00 5.26
C PHE A 85 -13.22 1.57 4.47
N GLY A 86 -13.97 0.69 3.79
CA GLY A 86 -15.15 1.06 3.00
C GLY A 86 -14.88 1.60 1.59
N THR A 87 -13.62 1.85 1.21
CA THR A 87 -13.28 2.46 -0.09
C THR A 87 -13.06 1.46 -1.24
N TYR A 88 -13.19 0.16 -0.97
CA TYR A 88 -12.88 -0.88 -1.96
C TYR A 88 -13.88 -2.06 -1.92
N ALA A 89 -15.14 -1.77 -1.56
CA ALA A 89 -16.20 -2.77 -1.44
C ALA A 89 -16.60 -3.45 -2.76
N THR A 90 -16.33 -2.82 -3.90
CA THR A 90 -16.53 -3.39 -5.25
C THR A 90 -15.31 -3.08 -6.13
N PRO A 91 -15.04 -3.85 -7.20
CA PRO A 91 -13.93 -3.57 -8.11
C PRO A 91 -13.97 -2.16 -8.71
N GLN A 92 -15.16 -1.66 -9.07
CA GLN A 92 -15.33 -0.31 -9.62
C GLN A 92 -15.02 0.77 -8.57
N ALA A 93 -15.59 0.64 -7.37
CA ALA A 93 -15.32 1.59 -6.28
C ALA A 93 -13.84 1.59 -5.89
N ALA A 94 -13.20 0.41 -5.85
CA ALA A 94 -11.77 0.28 -5.59
C ALA A 94 -10.94 0.98 -6.67
N PHE A 95 -11.31 0.85 -7.94
CA PHE A 95 -10.62 1.51 -9.04
C PHE A 95 -10.74 3.03 -8.98
N ASP A 96 -11.95 3.57 -8.82
CA ASP A 96 -12.17 5.02 -8.77
C ASP A 96 -11.39 5.66 -7.62
N ASN A 97 -11.40 5.00 -6.45
CA ASN A 97 -10.67 5.46 -5.28
C ASN A 97 -9.15 5.28 -5.40
N ALA A 98 -8.68 4.20 -6.05
CA ALA A 98 -7.26 4.01 -6.30
C ALA A 98 -6.71 5.05 -7.28
N VAL A 99 -7.45 5.40 -8.33
CA VAL A 99 -7.09 6.48 -9.26
C VAL A 99 -6.90 7.79 -8.52
N TRP A 100 -7.76 8.09 -7.54
CA TRP A 100 -7.59 9.29 -6.70
C TRP A 100 -6.27 9.26 -5.93
N LEU A 101 -5.89 8.12 -5.32
CA LEU A 101 -4.62 8.01 -4.61
C LEU A 101 -3.39 8.07 -5.54
N ILE A 102 -3.48 7.50 -6.75
CA ILE A 102 -2.45 7.62 -7.78
C ILE A 102 -2.28 9.09 -8.20
N HIS A 103 -3.38 9.82 -8.40
CA HIS A 103 -3.33 11.27 -8.67
C HIS A 103 -2.74 12.07 -7.51
N ALA A 104 -2.90 11.61 -6.28
CA ALA A 104 -2.26 12.20 -5.10
C ALA A 104 -0.75 11.91 -5.03
N GLY A 105 -0.22 11.00 -5.86
CA GLY A 105 1.21 10.70 -5.97
C GLY A 105 1.60 9.28 -5.53
N ALA A 106 0.65 8.42 -5.17
CA ALA A 106 0.96 7.02 -4.91
C ALA A 106 1.45 6.32 -6.19
N HIS A 107 2.39 5.40 -6.04
CA HIS A 107 2.81 4.49 -7.11
C HIS A 107 2.01 3.18 -7.08
N VAL A 108 1.48 2.82 -5.91
CA VAL A 108 0.77 1.57 -5.65
C VAL A 108 -0.27 1.81 -4.55
N VAL A 109 -1.37 1.06 -4.57
CA VAL A 109 -2.36 1.07 -3.50
C VAL A 109 -2.33 -0.22 -2.68
N LYS A 110 -2.50 -0.14 -1.35
CA LYS A 110 -2.63 -1.30 -0.47
C LYS A 110 -4.09 -1.53 -0.11
N LEU A 111 -4.54 -2.78 -0.25
CA LEU A 111 -5.87 -3.24 0.17
C LEU A 111 -5.72 -4.32 1.24
N GLU A 112 -6.59 -4.26 2.26
CA GLU A 112 -6.66 -5.30 3.29
C GLU A 112 -7.86 -6.23 3.07
N GLY A 113 -7.57 -7.53 2.95
CA GLY A 113 -8.58 -8.58 2.86
C GLY A 113 -7.99 -9.89 2.35
N CYS A 114 -8.82 -10.94 2.33
CA CYS A 114 -8.41 -12.31 1.98
C CYS A 114 -8.83 -12.66 0.54
N ASP A 115 -9.37 -13.86 0.33
CA ASP A 115 -9.80 -14.38 -0.99
C ASP A 115 -10.77 -13.49 -1.75
N TRP A 116 -11.69 -12.84 -1.04
CA TRP A 116 -12.78 -12.06 -1.64
C TRP A 116 -12.30 -10.84 -2.43
N LEU A 117 -11.04 -10.42 -2.27
CA LEU A 117 -10.44 -9.33 -3.04
C LEU A 117 -9.77 -9.76 -4.34
N ALA A 118 -9.71 -11.07 -4.66
CA ALA A 118 -8.99 -11.55 -5.84
C ALA A 118 -9.47 -10.86 -7.13
N ASP A 119 -10.79 -10.79 -7.34
CA ASP A 119 -11.37 -10.14 -8.52
C ASP A 119 -11.09 -8.63 -8.54
N THR A 120 -11.12 -7.97 -7.38
CA THR A 120 -10.76 -6.56 -7.25
C THR A 120 -9.30 -6.32 -7.62
N VAL A 121 -8.37 -7.15 -7.13
CA VAL A 121 -6.94 -7.02 -7.45
C VAL A 121 -6.69 -7.25 -8.94
N ALA A 122 -7.27 -8.29 -9.53
CA ALA A 122 -7.16 -8.55 -10.97
C ALA A 122 -7.69 -7.36 -11.79
N PHE A 123 -8.87 -6.83 -11.41
CA PHE A 123 -9.50 -5.68 -12.07
C PHE A 123 -8.61 -4.43 -12.06
N LEU A 124 -7.97 -4.14 -10.92
CA LEU A 124 -7.04 -3.02 -10.76
C LEU A 124 -5.78 -3.20 -11.60
N THR A 125 -5.16 -4.38 -11.52
CA THR A 125 -3.90 -4.69 -12.22
C THR A 125 -4.08 -4.64 -13.74
N GLU A 126 -5.16 -5.20 -14.28
CA GLU A 126 -5.50 -5.12 -15.71
C GLU A 126 -5.63 -3.68 -16.23
N ARG A 127 -5.99 -2.75 -15.35
CA ARG A 127 -6.18 -1.33 -15.65
C ARG A 127 -4.97 -0.47 -15.28
N GLY A 128 -3.83 -1.10 -14.98
CA GLY A 128 -2.56 -0.41 -14.75
C GLY A 128 -2.44 0.24 -13.37
N VAL A 129 -3.29 -0.12 -12.40
CA VAL A 129 -3.16 0.28 -11.00
C VAL A 129 -2.42 -0.83 -10.25
N PRO A 130 -1.15 -0.64 -9.86
CA PRO A 130 -0.44 -1.66 -9.12
C PRO A 130 -1.01 -1.79 -7.69
N GLY A 131 -1.19 -3.02 -7.21
CA GLY A 131 -1.73 -3.32 -5.88
C GLY A 131 -0.76 -4.05 -4.95
N PHE A 132 -0.81 -3.72 -3.65
CA PHE A 132 -0.30 -4.49 -2.51
C PHE A 132 -1.46 -5.21 -1.82
N LYS A 133 -1.23 -6.46 -1.39
CA LYS A 133 -2.15 -7.20 -0.51
C LYS A 133 -1.40 -7.59 0.75
N VAL A 134 -1.91 -7.23 1.93
CA VAL A 134 -1.40 -7.73 3.22
C VAL A 134 -2.61 -8.07 4.08
N GLN A 135 -2.61 -9.22 4.77
CA GLN A 135 -3.29 -9.29 6.07
C GLN A 135 -2.97 -10.55 6.87
N GLY A 136 -2.34 -10.46 8.05
CA GLY A 136 -2.42 -11.49 9.11
C GLY A 136 -2.10 -10.98 10.49
N LYS A 137 -3.09 -10.96 11.40
CA LYS A 137 -2.93 -10.48 12.79
C LYS A 137 -3.11 -11.58 13.85
N THR A 138 -3.46 -12.82 13.45
CA THR A 138 -3.63 -13.98 14.33
C THR A 138 -2.96 -15.24 13.78
N THR A 139 -2.57 -16.19 14.61
CA THR A 139 -1.92 -17.46 14.20
C THR A 139 -2.77 -18.29 13.24
N GLU A 140 -4.10 -18.28 13.41
CA GLU A 140 -5.04 -18.96 12.51
C GLU A 140 -5.17 -18.22 11.17
N SER A 141 -5.15 -16.88 11.19
CA SER A 141 -5.06 -16.10 9.95
C SER A 141 -3.72 -16.31 9.25
N ALA A 142 -2.61 -16.49 9.99
CA ALA A 142 -1.25 -16.72 9.48
C ALA A 142 -1.12 -18.01 8.66
N GLU A 143 -1.75 -19.10 9.07
CA GLU A 143 -1.74 -20.36 8.31
C GLU A 143 -2.61 -20.27 7.05
N ARG A 144 -3.80 -19.67 7.15
CA ARG A 144 -4.64 -19.37 5.98
C ARG A 144 -3.93 -18.46 4.97
N LEU A 145 -3.18 -17.48 5.47
CA LEU A 145 -2.37 -16.58 4.67
C LEU A 145 -1.23 -17.24 3.95
N LYS A 146 -0.54 -18.17 4.61
CA LYS A 146 0.56 -18.89 3.98
C LYS A 146 0.05 -19.69 2.79
N ALA A 147 -1.15 -20.27 2.90
CA ALA A 147 -1.84 -20.91 1.78
C ALA A 147 -2.29 -19.90 0.70
N ASP A 148 -2.86 -18.76 1.10
CA ASP A 148 -3.30 -17.69 0.17
C ASP A 148 -2.13 -17.03 -0.59
N ALA A 149 -1.00 -16.85 0.08
CA ALA A 149 0.20 -16.21 -0.45
C ALA A 149 0.81 -17.02 -1.58
N LEU A 150 0.89 -18.34 -1.39
CA LEU A 150 1.40 -19.28 -2.39
C LEU A 150 0.47 -19.40 -3.59
N THR A 151 -0.84 -19.20 -3.41
CA THR A 151 -1.83 -19.35 -4.49
C THR A 151 -1.86 -18.14 -5.43
N ARG A 152 -1.32 -16.96 -5.05
CA ARG A 152 -1.69 -15.68 -5.69
C ARG A 152 -0.54 -14.74 -6.06
N GLN A 153 0.69 -15.24 -6.12
CA GLN A 153 1.74 -14.57 -6.89
C GLN A 153 1.34 -14.41 -8.37
N ASP A 154 0.45 -15.30 -8.86
CA ASP A 154 -0.05 -15.34 -10.24
C ASP A 154 -1.19 -14.35 -10.54
N THR A 155 -1.85 -13.73 -9.53
CA THR A 155 -2.99 -12.83 -9.75
C THR A 155 -2.61 -11.35 -9.83
N GLY A 156 -1.31 -11.04 -10.02
CA GLY A 156 -0.83 -9.68 -10.27
C GLY A 156 -0.66 -8.80 -9.03
N ALA A 157 -0.68 -9.37 -7.81
CA ALA A 157 -0.22 -8.68 -6.62
C ALA A 157 1.32 -8.59 -6.65
N TYR A 158 1.87 -7.39 -6.56
CA TYR A 158 3.30 -7.20 -6.79
C TYR A 158 4.16 -7.49 -5.55
N ILE A 159 3.62 -7.20 -4.37
CA ILE A 159 4.31 -7.36 -3.08
C ILE A 159 3.26 -7.72 -2.03
N MET A 160 3.63 -8.64 -1.13
CA MET A 160 2.82 -9.22 -0.07
C MET A 160 3.57 -9.23 1.25
#